data_AF-A0A0N0DM79-F1
#
_entry.id   AF-A0A0N0DM79-F1
#
_cell.length_a   1.000
_cell.length_b   1.000
_cell.length_c   1.000
_cell.angle_alpha   90.00
_cell.angle_beta   90.00
_cell.angle_gamma   90.00
#
_symmetry.space_group_name_H-M   'P 1'
#
loop_
_entity.id
_entity.type
_entity.pdbx_description
1 polymer ?
#
loop_
_entity_poly.entity_id
_entity_poly.type
_entity_poly.pdbx_seq_one_letter_code
_entity_poly.pdbx_strand_id
1 'polypeptide(L)'
;MTEQQKAVITKEQARFLAHLELKSYAVKMDAIARANTELTFQSDYDREEFVKAVMADDWVIDTGHYLINVLAPLQEKGFITATTNNNPLSGEVVYTVTADVAKAALFTEEELGSIKALQPYVKTEFLIAEYDAIKRYGHVMDWLNEADQGPGTVEESEVASPEGLTVADSSSEEPTVHHAKANYRIK
;
A
#
# COMPACT_ATOMS: atom_id res chain seq x y z
N MET A 1 19.20 -22.57 22.71
CA MET A 1 17.79 -22.64 22.26
C MET A 1 17.76 -22.02 20.89
N THR A 2 17.59 -22.82 19.85
CA THR A 2 17.31 -22.31 18.50
C THR A 2 15.86 -21.82 18.51
N GLU A 3 15.63 -20.52 18.31
CA GLU A 3 14.29 -20.04 17.95
C GLU A 3 13.87 -20.85 16.72
N GLN A 4 12.77 -21.60 16.83
CA GLN A 4 12.18 -22.22 15.66
C GLN A 4 11.75 -21.08 14.74
N GLN A 5 12.36 -21.01 13.57
CA GLN A 5 11.97 -20.07 12.52
C GLN A 5 10.50 -20.33 12.20
N LYS A 6 9.68 -19.27 12.31
CA LYS A 6 8.25 -19.35 12.00
C LYS A 6 8.07 -19.76 10.54
N ALA A 7 7.02 -20.54 10.28
CA ALA A 7 6.68 -20.91 8.92
C ALA A 7 6.33 -19.67 8.11
N VAL A 8 6.81 -19.59 6.87
CA VAL A 8 6.51 -18.49 5.95
C VAL A 8 5.44 -18.96 4.97
N ILE A 9 4.29 -18.28 4.97
CA ILE A 9 3.18 -18.60 4.07
C ILE A 9 2.77 -17.39 3.23
N THR A 10 2.12 -17.65 2.10
CA THR A 10 1.62 -16.59 1.21
C THR A 10 0.40 -15.88 1.80
N LYS A 11 0.08 -14.70 1.28
CA LYS A 11 -1.14 -13.95 1.63
C LYS A 11 -2.41 -14.75 1.31
N GLU A 12 -2.42 -15.46 0.18
CA GLU A 12 -3.52 -16.36 -0.21
C GLU A 12 -3.71 -17.51 0.79
N GLN A 13 -2.62 -18.18 1.18
CA GLN A 13 -2.64 -19.26 2.17
C GLN A 13 -3.12 -18.75 3.53
N ALA A 14 -2.66 -17.58 3.97
CA ALA A 14 -3.12 -16.96 5.21
C ALA A 14 -4.61 -16.59 5.16
N ARG A 15 -5.10 -16.06 4.03
CA ARG A 15 -6.53 -15.78 3.80
C ARG A 15 -7.37 -17.05 3.89
N PHE A 16 -6.90 -18.15 3.31
CA PHE A 16 -7.56 -19.46 3.43
C PHE A 16 -7.68 -19.92 4.89
N LEU A 17 -6.63 -19.73 5.69
CA LEU A 17 -6.61 -20.10 7.10
C LEU A 17 -7.40 -19.15 8.02
N ALA A 18 -7.61 -17.90 7.61
CA ALA A 18 -8.12 -16.83 8.47
C ALA A 18 -9.51 -17.11 9.09
N HIS A 19 -10.30 -17.99 8.48
CA HIS A 19 -11.64 -18.37 8.96
C HIS A 19 -11.66 -19.73 9.68
N LEU A 20 -10.51 -20.38 9.86
CA LEU A 20 -10.41 -21.70 10.48
C LEU A 20 -9.92 -21.57 11.92
N GLU A 21 -10.66 -22.15 12.87
CA GLU A 21 -10.18 -22.27 14.24
C GLU A 21 -9.28 -23.50 14.39
N LEU A 22 -7.98 -23.33 14.18
CA LEU A 22 -6.97 -24.40 14.21
C LEU A 22 -6.67 -24.95 15.63
N LYS A 23 -7.65 -24.98 16.54
CA LYS A 23 -7.46 -25.41 17.94
C LYS A 23 -7.31 -26.93 18.11
N SER A 24 -7.84 -27.72 17.18
CA SER A 24 -7.84 -29.18 17.28
C SER A 24 -7.07 -29.84 16.14
N TYR A 25 -6.47 -30.99 16.42
CA TYR A 25 -5.75 -31.77 15.41
C TYR A 25 -6.65 -32.17 14.23
N ALA A 26 -7.93 -32.48 14.49
CA ALA A 26 -8.89 -32.82 13.44
C ALA A 26 -9.11 -31.65 12.48
N VAL A 27 -9.30 -30.43 13.01
CA VAL A 27 -9.47 -29.22 12.18
C VAL A 27 -8.18 -28.89 11.41
N LYS A 28 -7.01 -29.08 12.02
CA LYS A 28 -5.71 -28.91 11.34
C LYS A 28 -5.57 -29.86 10.15
N MET A 29 -5.90 -31.13 10.33
CA MET A 29 -5.83 -32.12 9.25
C MET A 29 -6.87 -31.86 8.14
N ASP A 30 -8.07 -31.42 8.50
CA ASP A 30 -9.08 -30.99 7.54
C ASP A 30 -8.62 -29.77 6.73
N ALA A 31 -8.05 -28.76 7.39
CA ALA A 31 -7.49 -27.59 6.73
C ALA A 31 -6.40 -27.97 5.71
N ILE A 32 -5.49 -28.89 6.06
CA ILE A 32 -4.45 -29.40 5.16
C ILE A 32 -5.06 -30.16 3.98
N ALA A 33 -6.06 -31.02 4.23
CA ALA A 33 -6.72 -31.78 3.18
C ALA A 33 -7.45 -30.86 2.19
N ARG A 34 -8.18 -29.86 2.70
CA ARG A 34 -8.86 -28.85 1.91
C ARG A 34 -7.89 -27.97 1.13
N ALA A 35 -6.78 -27.55 1.74
CA ALA A 35 -5.75 -26.76 1.07
C ALA A 35 -5.15 -27.50 -0.14
N ASN A 36 -4.95 -28.82 -0.07
CA ASN A 36 -4.48 -29.61 -1.21
C ASN A 36 -5.48 -29.64 -2.39
N THR A 37 -6.73 -29.27 -2.16
CA THR A 37 -7.77 -29.19 -3.21
C THR A 37 -8.10 -27.76 -3.62
N GLU A 38 -7.99 -26.80 -2.69
CA GLU A 38 -8.44 -25.41 -2.86
C GLU A 38 -7.29 -24.44 -3.17
N LEU A 39 -6.04 -24.78 -2.82
CA LEU A 39 -4.86 -23.93 -3.03
C LEU A 39 -3.91 -24.51 -4.08
N THR A 40 -3.16 -23.61 -4.73
CA THR A 40 -2.06 -23.98 -5.62
C THR A 40 -0.73 -23.72 -4.92
N PHE A 41 0.02 -24.80 -4.62
CA PHE A 41 1.36 -24.69 -4.06
C PHE A 41 2.40 -24.54 -5.17
N GLN A 42 3.32 -23.60 -4.99
CA GLN A 42 4.38 -23.32 -5.97
C GLN A 42 5.50 -24.38 -5.95
N SER A 43 5.65 -25.08 -4.82
CA SER A 43 6.66 -26.13 -4.65
C SER A 43 6.31 -27.06 -3.49
N ASP A 44 7.04 -28.17 -3.37
CA ASP A 44 6.94 -29.04 -2.19
C ASP A 44 7.36 -28.31 -0.91
N TYR A 45 8.33 -27.40 -0.98
CA TYR A 45 8.76 -26.57 0.15
C TYR A 45 7.65 -25.63 0.63
N ASP A 46 6.97 -24.96 -0.30
CA ASP A 46 5.82 -24.09 -0.03
C ASP A 46 4.68 -24.86 0.67
N ARG A 47 4.39 -26.09 0.19
CA ARG A 47 3.44 -26.99 0.86
C ARG A 47 3.90 -27.40 2.26
N GLU A 48 5.18 -27.70 2.45
CA GLU A 48 5.73 -28.06 3.76
C GLU A 48 5.64 -26.89 4.76
N GLU A 49 5.93 -25.66 4.33
CA GLU A 49 5.78 -24.47 5.15
C GLU A 49 4.31 -24.24 5.55
N PHE A 50 3.37 -24.40 4.61
CA PHE A 50 1.95 -24.34 4.94
C PHE A 50 1.54 -25.38 5.99
N VAL A 51 1.98 -26.63 5.84
CA VAL A 51 1.68 -27.69 6.83
C VAL A 51 2.29 -27.35 8.19
N LYS A 52 3.52 -26.83 8.25
CA LYS A 52 4.15 -26.37 9.50
C LYS A 52 3.34 -25.23 10.13
N ALA A 53 2.91 -24.25 9.34
CA ALA A 53 2.08 -23.14 9.80
C ALA A 53 0.78 -23.63 10.44
N VAL A 54 0.05 -24.53 9.77
CA VAL A 54 -1.20 -25.11 10.30
C VAL A 54 -0.95 -25.92 11.57
N MET A 55 0.11 -26.73 11.59
CA MET A 55 0.45 -27.56 12.75
C MET A 55 0.89 -26.73 13.95
N ALA A 56 1.63 -25.65 13.74
CA ALA A 56 2.05 -24.72 14.78
C ALA A 56 0.95 -23.74 15.21
N ASP A 57 -0.03 -23.47 14.34
CA ASP A 57 -0.95 -22.32 14.47
C ASP A 57 -0.17 -20.99 14.63
N ASP A 58 0.97 -20.89 13.94
CA ASP A 58 1.85 -19.73 13.97
C ASP A 58 2.64 -19.63 12.65
N TRP A 59 2.67 -18.43 12.08
CA TRP A 59 3.31 -18.14 10.80
C TRP A 59 3.62 -16.65 10.64
N VAL A 60 4.38 -16.35 9.61
CA VAL A 60 4.61 -15.00 9.09
C VAL A 60 4.29 -14.97 7.59
N ILE A 61 3.96 -13.78 7.08
CA ILE A 61 3.78 -13.54 5.65
C ILE A 61 4.91 -12.62 5.24
N ASP A 62 5.81 -13.11 4.40
CA ASP A 62 6.86 -12.30 3.81
C ASP A 62 6.36 -11.79 2.45
N THR A 63 6.10 -10.49 2.37
CA THR A 63 5.69 -9.84 1.13
C THR A 63 6.86 -9.22 0.38
N GLY A 64 8.06 -9.20 0.96
CA GLY A 64 9.21 -8.45 0.46
C GLY A 64 9.09 -6.93 0.60
N HIS A 65 8.03 -6.42 1.23
CA HIS A 65 7.78 -5.00 1.41
C HIS A 65 7.96 -4.56 2.87
N TYR A 66 8.39 -3.31 3.01
CA TYR A 66 8.66 -2.66 4.29
C TYR A 66 7.96 -1.31 4.35
N LEU A 67 7.53 -0.94 5.55
CA LEU A 67 7.09 0.42 5.88
C LEU A 67 8.16 1.10 6.72
N ILE A 68 8.21 2.42 6.65
CA ILE A 68 9.11 3.25 7.46
C ILE A 68 8.28 3.97 8.53
N ASN A 69 8.41 3.58 9.80
CA ASN A 69 7.83 4.31 10.93
C ASN A 69 8.87 5.25 11.55
N VAL A 70 8.89 6.52 11.12
CA VAL A 70 9.86 7.52 11.58
C VAL A 70 9.70 7.90 13.06
N LEU A 71 8.55 7.59 13.66
CA LEU A 71 8.29 7.84 15.08
C LEU A 71 8.47 6.58 15.95
N ALA A 72 8.97 5.48 15.40
CA ALA A 72 9.23 4.24 16.15
C ALA A 72 10.10 4.43 17.41
N PRO A 73 11.17 5.26 17.41
CA PRO A 73 11.97 5.50 18.62
C PRO A 73 11.19 6.17 19.76
N LEU A 74 10.11 6.89 19.43
CA LEU A 74 9.20 7.51 20.40
C LEU A 74 8.04 6.57 20.79
N GLN A 75 8.02 5.34 20.27
CA GLN A 75 6.92 4.38 20.42
C GLN A 75 5.58 4.91 19.87
N GLU A 76 5.64 5.80 18.88
CA GLU A 76 4.47 6.41 18.25
C GLU A 76 4.28 5.92 16.81
N LYS A 77 3.10 6.22 16.24
CA LYS A 77 2.76 5.92 14.85
C LYS A 77 3.07 7.11 13.97
N GLY A 78 4.03 6.97 13.06
CA GLY A 78 4.32 7.97 12.03
C GLY A 78 4.96 7.30 10.83
N PHE A 79 4.13 6.84 9.90
CA PHE A 79 4.57 6.15 8.69
C PHE A 79 4.82 7.11 7.55
N ILE A 80 5.82 6.84 6.73
CA ILE A 80 6.03 7.56 5.47
C ILE A 80 4.90 7.21 4.48
N THR A 81 4.35 8.22 3.83
CA THR A 81 3.50 8.11 2.64
C THR A 81 4.20 8.75 1.45
N ALA A 82 3.82 8.35 0.24
CA ALA A 82 4.33 8.91 -1.00
C ALA A 82 3.16 9.40 -1.87
N THR A 83 3.22 10.65 -2.31
CA THR A 83 2.23 11.24 -3.22
C THR A 83 2.93 11.92 -4.38
N THR A 84 2.47 11.72 -5.61
CA THR A 84 2.96 12.46 -6.77
C THR A 84 2.45 13.90 -6.68
N ASN A 85 3.35 14.88 -6.80
CA ASN A 85 2.95 16.27 -6.87
C ASN A 85 2.10 16.51 -8.13
N ASN A 86 0.97 17.21 -7.97
CA ASN A 86 0.05 17.59 -9.05
C ASN A 86 0.65 18.58 -10.07
N ASN A 87 1.91 18.99 -9.93
CA ASN A 87 2.59 19.79 -10.94
C ASN A 87 2.95 18.91 -12.17
N PRO A 88 2.28 19.08 -13.32
CA PRO A 88 2.41 18.21 -14.49
C PRO A 88 3.81 18.22 -15.13
N LEU A 89 4.66 19.17 -14.74
CA LEU A 89 6.01 19.33 -15.27
C LEU A 89 7.09 18.67 -14.42
N SER A 90 6.80 18.32 -13.15
CA SER A 90 7.82 17.83 -12.22
C SER A 90 7.72 16.34 -11.91
N GLY A 91 6.49 15.78 -11.83
CA GLY A 91 6.27 14.40 -11.41
C GLY A 91 6.97 14.03 -10.09
N GLU A 92 7.30 15.03 -9.26
CA GLU A 92 8.14 14.81 -8.08
C GLU A 92 7.34 14.10 -6.98
N VAL A 93 7.88 13.01 -6.46
CA VAL A 93 7.30 12.27 -5.34
C VAL A 93 7.58 13.03 -4.05
N VAL A 94 6.52 13.44 -3.37
CA VAL A 94 6.60 14.09 -2.06
C VAL A 94 6.33 13.03 -1.00
N TYR A 95 7.25 12.94 -0.03
CA TYR A 95 7.10 12.07 1.12
C TYR A 95 6.53 12.84 2.32
N THR A 96 5.45 12.34 2.91
CA THR A 96 4.85 12.93 4.11
C THR A 96 4.68 11.88 5.22
N VAL A 97 4.22 12.29 6.40
CA VAL A 97 4.02 11.38 7.54
C VAL A 97 2.54 11.24 7.85
N THR A 98 2.08 10.00 8.01
CA THR A 98 0.71 9.65 8.42
C THR A 98 0.70 8.79 9.69
N ALA A 99 -0.35 8.88 10.49
CA ALA A 99 -0.60 7.93 11.57
C ALA A 99 -1.36 6.68 11.10
N ASP A 100 -1.91 6.70 9.88
CA ASP A 100 -2.71 5.64 9.28
C ASP A 100 -1.83 4.68 8.46
N VAL A 101 -1.66 3.46 8.96
CA VAL A 101 -0.79 2.45 8.33
C VAL A 101 -1.31 2.01 6.96
N ALA A 102 -2.62 2.08 6.71
CA ALA A 102 -3.19 1.71 5.41
C ALA A 102 -2.82 2.70 4.29
N LYS A 103 -2.41 3.92 4.65
CA LYS A 103 -1.96 4.96 3.72
C LYS A 103 -0.44 5.03 3.59
N ALA A 104 0.28 4.18 4.32
CA ALA A 104 1.72 4.17 4.29
C ALA A 104 2.23 3.66 2.93
N ALA A 105 3.34 4.23 2.48
CA ALA A 105 4.03 3.73 1.30
C ALA A 105 4.74 2.40 1.64
N LEU A 106 4.66 1.46 0.71
CA LEU A 106 5.41 0.20 0.74
C LEU A 106 6.71 0.37 -0.04
N PHE A 107 7.79 -0.16 0.50
CA PHE A 107 9.10 -0.11 -0.14
C PHE A 107 9.72 -1.50 -0.19
N THR A 108 10.28 -1.84 -1.34
CA THR A 108 11.19 -2.97 -1.49
C THR A 108 12.59 -2.62 -0.97
N GLU A 109 13.42 -3.63 -0.72
CA GLU A 109 14.82 -3.40 -0.32
C GLU A 109 15.61 -2.58 -1.36
N GLU A 110 15.32 -2.79 -2.65
CA GLU A 110 15.92 -2.05 -3.76
C GLU A 110 15.54 -0.56 -3.75
N GLU A 111 14.27 -0.25 -3.49
CA GLU A 111 13.78 1.14 -3.37
C GLU A 111 14.37 1.84 -2.15
N LEU A 112 14.44 1.15 -1.01
CA LEU A 112 15.07 1.67 0.20
C LEU A 112 16.55 2.04 -0.04
N GLY A 113 17.27 1.27 -0.84
CA GLY A 113 18.66 1.56 -1.19
C GLY A 113 18.84 2.74 -2.17
N SER A 114 17.81 3.11 -2.93
CA SER A 114 17.91 4.06 -4.04
C SER A 114 17.31 5.44 -3.75
N ILE A 115 16.30 5.53 -2.88
CA ILE A 115 15.63 6.80 -2.57
C ILE A 115 16.46 7.62 -1.58
N LYS A 116 17.20 8.60 -2.10
CA LYS A 116 18.10 9.46 -1.31
C LYS A 116 17.42 10.17 -0.15
N ALA A 117 16.18 10.63 -0.33
CA ALA A 117 15.43 11.36 0.69
C ALA A 117 15.11 10.50 1.93
N LEU A 118 15.04 9.18 1.77
CA LEU A 118 14.65 8.25 2.83
C LEU A 118 15.86 7.63 3.55
N GLN A 119 17.07 7.78 3.02
CA GLN A 119 18.31 7.20 3.57
C GLN A 119 18.50 7.37 5.10
N PRO A 120 18.17 8.51 5.73
CA PRO A 120 18.27 8.64 7.19
C PRO A 120 17.42 7.64 7.98
N TYR A 121 16.33 7.15 7.36
CA TYR A 121 15.35 6.25 7.94
C TYR A 121 15.49 4.80 7.46
N VAL A 122 16.44 4.49 6.58
CA VAL A 122 16.77 3.12 6.16
C VAL A 122 17.67 2.48 7.21
N LYS A 123 17.14 2.36 8.43
CA LYS A 123 17.77 1.67 9.55
C LYS A 123 16.76 0.74 10.17
N THR A 124 17.24 -0.38 10.71
CA THR A 124 16.40 -1.42 11.33
C THR A 124 15.47 -0.88 12.42
N GLU A 125 15.81 0.23 13.08
CA GLU A 125 14.97 0.84 14.12
C GLU A 125 13.68 1.53 13.60
N PHE A 126 13.64 1.90 12.32
CA PHE A 126 12.48 2.54 11.67
C PHE A 126 11.73 1.60 10.72
N LEU A 127 12.43 0.60 10.17
CA LEU A 127 11.88 -0.35 9.22
C LEU A 127 11.03 -1.40 9.94
N ILE A 128 9.88 -1.69 9.36
CA ILE A 128 8.99 -2.77 9.79
C ILE A 128 8.49 -3.51 8.56
N ALA A 129 8.54 -4.84 8.57
CA ALA A 129 7.97 -5.66 7.51
C ALA A 129 6.46 -5.39 7.41
N GLU A 130 5.92 -5.42 6.19
CA GLU A 130 4.51 -5.09 5.93
C GLU A 130 3.55 -5.86 6.84
N TYR A 131 3.67 -7.19 6.87
CA TYR A 131 2.79 -8.01 7.68
C TYR A 131 2.86 -7.68 9.17
N ASP A 132 4.05 -7.41 9.70
CA ASP A 132 4.23 -7.01 11.10
C ASP A 132 3.62 -5.64 11.39
N ALA A 133 3.72 -4.70 10.45
CA ALA A 133 3.11 -3.39 10.56
C ALA A 133 1.58 -3.48 10.58
N ILE A 134 1.00 -4.25 9.65
CA ILE A 134 -0.44 -4.48 9.60
C ILE A 134 -0.93 -5.19 10.86
N LYS A 135 -0.22 -6.23 11.31
CA LYS A 135 -0.56 -6.96 12.54
C LYS A 135 -0.55 -6.07 13.78
N ARG A 136 0.37 -5.10 13.84
CA ARG A 136 0.53 -4.23 15.01
C ARG A 136 -0.35 -2.98 14.98
N TYR A 137 -0.60 -2.42 13.80
CA TYR A 137 -1.17 -1.08 13.66
C TYR A 137 -2.42 -1.00 12.78
N GLY A 138 -2.72 -2.03 12.00
CA GLY A 138 -3.81 -2.06 11.03
C GLY A 138 -4.82 -3.18 11.28
N HIS A 139 -5.55 -3.53 10.23
CA HIS A 139 -6.59 -4.56 10.24
C HIS A 139 -6.19 -5.72 9.34
N VAL A 140 -5.72 -6.81 9.94
CA VAL A 140 -5.19 -7.99 9.20
C VAL A 140 -6.22 -8.58 8.25
N MET A 141 -7.50 -8.65 8.64
CA MET A 141 -8.54 -9.24 7.78
C MET A 141 -8.85 -8.36 6.57
N ASP A 142 -8.85 -7.04 6.73
CA ASP A 142 -9.09 -6.12 5.62
C ASP A 142 -7.93 -6.21 4.63
N TRP A 143 -6.69 -6.12 5.13
CA TRP A 143 -5.48 -6.28 4.34
C TRP A 143 -5.41 -7.65 3.65
N LEU A 144 -5.75 -8.74 4.36
CA LEU A 144 -5.81 -10.08 3.76
C LEU A 144 -6.80 -10.13 2.61
N ASN A 145 -7.91 -9.38 2.66
CA ASN A 145 -8.97 -9.41 1.64
C ASN A 145 -8.78 -8.38 0.51
N GLU A 146 -7.85 -7.43 0.66
CA GLU A 146 -7.45 -6.57 -0.46
C GLU A 146 -6.98 -7.44 -1.63
N ALA A 147 -7.46 -7.10 -2.83
CA ALA A 147 -6.89 -7.66 -4.05
C ALA A 147 -5.39 -7.34 -4.06
N ASP A 148 -4.56 -8.24 -4.59
CA ASP A 148 -3.15 -7.95 -4.87
C ASP A 148 -3.09 -6.89 -5.98
N GLN A 149 -3.41 -5.66 -5.62
CA GLN A 149 -2.93 -4.47 -6.29
C GLN A 149 -1.42 -4.56 -6.13
N GLY A 150 -0.67 -4.58 -7.23
CA GLY A 150 0.79 -4.50 -7.19
C GLY A 150 1.27 -3.32 -6.32
N PRO A 151 2.58 -3.23 -6.02
CA PRO A 151 3.15 -2.25 -5.08
C PRO A 151 2.49 -0.88 -5.25
N GLY A 152 1.94 -0.38 -4.14
CA GLY A 152 0.98 0.71 -4.06
C GLY A 152 1.16 1.74 -5.17
N THR A 153 0.21 1.72 -6.11
CA THR A 153 0.12 2.76 -7.14
C THR A 153 -0.02 4.08 -6.41
N VAL A 154 0.92 4.99 -6.71
CA VAL A 154 0.89 6.36 -6.23
C VAL A 154 -0.50 6.91 -6.49
N GLU A 155 -1.23 7.30 -5.44
CA GLU A 155 -2.59 7.80 -5.62
C GLU A 155 -2.54 9.03 -6.53
N GLU A 156 -2.97 8.83 -7.78
CA GLU A 156 -3.17 9.90 -8.74
C GLU A 156 -4.42 10.65 -8.29
N SER A 157 -4.27 11.92 -7.91
CA SER A 157 -5.42 12.74 -7.53
C SER A 157 -6.38 12.83 -8.74
N GLU A 158 -7.55 12.23 -8.59
CA GLU A 158 -8.63 12.30 -9.58
C GLU A 158 -9.03 13.76 -9.81
N VAL A 159 -8.63 14.33 -10.94
CA VAL A 159 -9.05 15.67 -11.36
C VAL A 159 -10.48 15.56 -11.83
N ALA A 160 -11.42 16.07 -11.03
CA ALA A 160 -12.79 16.31 -11.47
C ALA A 160 -12.77 17.25 -12.69
N SER A 161 -13.02 16.69 -13.89
CA SER A 161 -13.30 17.45 -15.10
C SER A 161 -14.59 18.24 -14.92
N PRO A 162 -14.60 19.58 -15.12
CA PRO A 162 -15.85 20.31 -15.28
C PRO A 162 -16.30 20.19 -16.74
N GLU A 163 -17.05 19.14 -17.09
CA GLU A 163 -17.84 19.16 -18.32
C GLU A 163 -19.14 19.95 -18.09
N GLY A 164 -19.40 20.93 -18.96
CA GLY A 164 -20.77 21.42 -19.17
C GLY A 164 -20.96 22.92 -19.32
N LEU A 165 -20.16 23.64 -20.12
CA LEU A 165 -20.65 24.90 -20.72
C LEU A 165 -21.32 24.55 -22.05
N THR A 166 -22.64 24.37 -21.98
CA THR A 166 -23.51 24.21 -23.15
C THR A 166 -23.44 25.47 -24.00
N VAL A 167 -22.89 25.31 -25.21
CA VAL A 167 -22.93 26.28 -26.30
C VAL A 167 -24.38 26.41 -26.77
N ALA A 168 -24.97 27.59 -26.58
CA ALA A 168 -26.20 27.98 -27.27
C ALA A 168 -25.81 28.74 -28.55
N ASP A 169 -26.32 28.24 -29.67
CA ASP A 169 -26.09 28.73 -31.02
C ASP A 169 -27.06 29.89 -31.39
N SER A 170 -26.59 30.75 -32.28
CA SER A 170 -27.29 31.64 -33.21
C SER A 170 -27.96 32.93 -32.72
N SER A 171 -27.41 34.08 -33.13
CA SER A 171 -27.97 34.91 -34.23
C SER A 171 -27.37 36.34 -34.29
N SER A 172 -26.71 36.62 -35.42
CA SER A 172 -26.65 37.86 -36.23
C SER A 172 -26.22 39.25 -35.69
N GLU A 173 -25.47 39.93 -36.56
CA GLU A 173 -25.24 41.38 -36.74
C GLU A 173 -24.08 42.08 -36.00
N GLU A 174 -22.93 42.20 -36.71
CA GLU A 174 -22.09 43.41 -36.74
C GLU A 174 -22.64 44.39 -37.81
N PRO A 175 -22.23 45.68 -37.92
CA PRO A 175 -21.16 46.40 -37.22
C PRO A 175 -21.54 47.83 -36.73
N THR A 176 -20.82 48.41 -35.77
CA THR A 176 -20.53 49.87 -35.82
C THR A 176 -19.26 50.27 -35.07
N VAL A 177 -18.38 50.95 -35.80
CA VAL A 177 -17.17 51.63 -35.37
C VAL A 177 -17.50 52.83 -34.48
N HIS A 178 -16.80 53.00 -33.33
CA HIS A 178 -16.45 54.33 -32.82
C HIS A 178 -15.16 54.31 -31.98
N HIS A 179 -14.22 55.17 -32.37
CA HIS A 179 -12.99 55.54 -31.67
C HIS A 179 -13.24 56.10 -30.26
N ALA A 180 -12.34 55.82 -29.31
CA ALA A 180 -11.64 56.85 -28.52
C ALA A 180 -10.50 56.27 -27.67
N LYS A 181 -9.34 56.93 -27.72
CA LYS A 181 -8.17 56.74 -26.85
C LYS A 181 -8.45 57.31 -25.46
N ALA A 182 -7.90 56.70 -24.41
CA ALA A 182 -7.30 57.44 -23.29
C ALA A 182 -6.33 56.55 -22.48
N ASN A 183 -5.04 56.90 -22.57
CA ASN A 183 -4.01 56.51 -21.60
C ASN A 183 -4.33 57.10 -20.23
N TYR A 184 -4.14 56.37 -19.14
CA TYR A 184 -3.59 56.95 -17.91
C TYR A 184 -2.72 55.93 -17.14
N ARG A 185 -1.48 56.35 -16.92
CA ARG A 185 -0.48 55.77 -16.02
C ARG A 185 -0.55 56.59 -14.73
N ILE A 186 -0.64 55.94 -13.57
CA ILE A 186 -0.42 56.62 -12.28
C ILE A 186 0.62 55.82 -11.49
N LYS A 187 1.59 56.63 -11.03
CA LYS A 187 2.85 56.46 -10.29
C LYS A 187 3.10 55.16 -9.53
#